data_AF-A0A9D4G522-F1
#
_entry.id   AF-A0A9D4G522-F1
#
_cell.length_a   1.000
_cell.length_b   1.000
_cell.length_c   1.000
_cell.angle_alpha   90.00
_cell.angle_beta   90.00
_cell.angle_gamma   90.00
#
_symmetry.space_group_name_H-M   'P 1'
#
loop_
_entity.id
_entity.type
_entity.pdbx_description
1 polymer ?
#
loop_
_entity_poly.entity_id
_entity_poly.type
_entity_poly.pdbx_seq_one_letter_code
_entity_poly.pdbx_strand_id
1 'polypeptide(L)'
;MFGEDLTQESQSLELLTHGHSCVNRSGHQQITTLESRDTDTDSISGDNVTNDDMADVNNMADADMRSLYEYYELVEMYRGNAKDECVQLFFHKYASDEYDLDRLRCEYFEQLKEVDHEFPFDRNVNLKRRMFTRSGESVATRLAQDLYYIIEVTEGGNYSVLKDMISTGKSRKPSVLTQQYQSESSGKHVPVKCQCANEVALLKDTVNSLQASMLLLKQSILANENLRTQQISQLMSINLAIKADILECSSNVNSVTSSTLQSLSNISMQAMSRVTECEDIIRHMEVYLENRNIMSPPSSNHVPDLQDLTSPSQG
;
A
#
# COMPACT_ATOMS: atom_id res chain seq x y z
N MET A 1 12.60 44.45 -26.49
CA MET A 1 11.34 44.87 -27.15
C MET A 1 10.70 43.61 -27.71
N PHE A 2 9.69 42.96 -27.15
CA PHE A 2 8.71 43.18 -26.07
C PHE A 2 8.77 41.89 -25.19
N GLY A 3 8.66 41.86 -23.86
CA GLY A 3 8.05 42.76 -22.90
C GLY A 3 6.57 42.40 -22.72
N GLU A 4 6.25 41.55 -21.73
CA GLU A 4 5.12 41.76 -20.79
C GLU A 4 5.02 40.59 -19.78
N ASP A 5 5.32 40.94 -18.53
CA ASP A 5 4.78 40.34 -17.30
C ASP A 5 3.25 40.45 -17.26
N LEU A 6 2.57 39.50 -16.62
CA LEU A 6 1.36 39.75 -15.82
C LEU A 6 1.12 38.60 -14.82
N THR A 7 1.56 38.87 -13.60
CA THR A 7 1.01 38.57 -12.27
C THR A 7 -0.31 37.79 -12.12
N GLN A 8 -0.27 36.81 -11.21
CA GLN A 8 -1.05 36.73 -9.95
C GLN A 8 -2.59 36.91 -10.03
N GLU A 9 -3.33 35.81 -9.90
CA GLU A 9 -4.67 35.82 -9.31
C GLU A 9 -4.87 34.64 -8.34
N SER A 10 -5.58 34.97 -7.27
CA SER A 10 -5.62 34.29 -5.98
C SER A 10 -6.75 33.26 -5.87
N GLN A 11 -6.53 32.29 -4.98
CA GLN A 11 -7.46 31.79 -3.97
C GLN A 11 -8.98 31.98 -4.20
N SER A 12 -9.71 30.86 -4.24
CA SER A 12 -10.86 30.53 -3.36
C SER A 12 -11.85 29.63 -4.11
N LEU A 13 -12.04 28.39 -3.64
CA LEU A 13 -13.35 27.74 -3.70
C LEU A 13 -13.44 26.65 -2.64
N GLU A 14 -14.06 27.06 -1.55
CA GLU A 14 -14.56 26.26 -0.44
C GLU A 14 -15.70 25.33 -0.86
N LEU A 15 -15.83 24.25 -0.08
CA LEU A 15 -17.07 23.58 0.34
C LEU A 15 -18.03 23.01 -0.73
N LEU A 16 -17.99 21.67 -0.88
CA LEU A 16 -19.18 20.85 -1.13
C LEU A 16 -18.96 19.42 -0.61
N THR A 17 -19.19 19.22 0.68
CA THR A 17 -19.29 17.90 1.32
C THR A 17 -20.58 17.81 2.14
N HIS A 18 -21.69 17.54 1.46
CA HIS A 18 -22.96 16.97 1.98
C HIS A 18 -23.52 16.16 0.80
N GLY A 19 -23.94 14.90 0.87
CA GLY A 19 -24.09 13.90 1.92
C GLY A 19 -25.04 12.83 1.37
N HIS A 20 -24.82 11.54 1.66
CA HIS A 20 -25.81 10.44 1.62
C HIS A 20 -25.15 9.29 2.39
N SER A 21 -25.46 9.09 3.68
CA SER A 21 -26.60 8.31 4.20
C SER A 21 -26.71 6.92 3.57
N CYS A 22 -26.41 5.88 4.36
CA CYS A 22 -27.25 4.69 4.51
C CYS A 22 -26.74 3.74 5.62
N VAL A 23 -27.55 3.62 6.67
CA VAL A 23 -27.96 2.38 7.36
C VAL A 23 -27.00 1.71 8.37
N ASN A 24 -27.20 2.12 9.63
CA ASN A 24 -27.46 1.29 10.82
C ASN A 24 -27.24 -0.23 10.74
N ARG A 25 -26.36 -0.74 11.62
CA ARG A 25 -26.72 -1.86 12.49
C ARG A 25 -26.21 -1.66 13.91
N SER A 26 -27.16 -1.73 14.83
CA SER A 26 -27.10 -1.43 16.25
C SER A 26 -26.75 -2.69 17.07
N GLY A 27 -26.07 -2.45 18.19
CA GLY A 27 -25.79 -3.39 19.30
C GLY A 27 -24.62 -2.87 20.13
N HIS A 28 -24.76 -1.83 20.96
CA HIS A 28 -25.04 -1.92 22.41
C HIS A 28 -24.16 -2.98 23.11
N GLN A 29 -23.32 -2.73 24.12
CA GLN A 29 -23.19 -1.79 25.26
C GLN A 29 -21.77 -2.06 25.84
N GLN A 30 -21.07 -1.29 26.67
CA GLN A 30 -21.36 -0.19 27.60
C GLN A 30 -20.00 0.47 27.93
N ILE A 31 -19.97 1.79 28.00
CA ILE A 31 -18.84 2.61 28.46
C ILE A 31 -19.02 2.83 29.97
N THR A 32 -17.99 2.56 30.76
CA THR A 32 -17.85 3.10 32.12
C THR A 32 -16.91 4.30 32.12
N THR A 33 -17.51 5.42 32.47
CA THR A 33 -16.98 6.74 32.85
C THR A 33 -15.90 6.65 33.93
N LEU A 34 -14.85 7.48 33.84
CA LEU A 34 -14.04 8.01 34.95
C LEU A 34 -13.36 9.29 34.44
N GLU A 35 -13.99 10.44 34.68
CA GLU A 35 -13.57 11.45 35.67
C GLU A 35 -12.39 12.31 35.22
N SER A 36 -12.77 13.47 34.68
CA SER A 36 -12.02 14.71 34.59
C SER A 36 -11.41 15.10 35.93
N ARG A 37 -10.11 15.42 35.92
CA ARG A 37 -9.45 16.11 37.02
C ARG A 37 -8.74 17.34 36.48
N ASP A 38 -9.34 18.48 36.79
CA ASP A 38 -8.75 19.79 36.66
C ASP A 38 -7.50 19.87 37.55
N THR A 39 -6.39 20.33 36.99
CA THR A 39 -5.28 20.86 37.78
C THR A 39 -4.86 22.19 37.20
N ASP A 40 -5.02 23.20 38.04
CA ASP A 40 -4.76 24.60 37.83
C ASP A 40 -3.32 24.86 37.38
N THR A 41 -3.25 25.82 36.46
CA THR A 41 -2.04 26.49 35.97
C THR A 41 -1.48 27.41 37.05
N ASP A 42 -0.29 27.09 37.57
CA ASP A 42 0.54 28.06 38.29
C ASP A 42 1.70 28.53 37.40
N SER A 43 1.77 29.84 37.29
CA SER A 43 2.67 30.60 36.43
C SER A 43 4.08 30.64 37.01
N ILE A 44 5.07 30.19 36.26
CA ILE A 44 6.48 30.53 36.51
C ILE A 44 7.03 31.27 35.29
N SER A 45 7.28 32.55 35.53
CA SER A 45 8.06 33.48 34.73
C SER A 45 9.53 33.04 34.68
N GLY A 46 10.14 33.04 33.51
CA GLY A 46 11.59 33.14 33.39
C GLY A 46 12.20 32.47 32.16
N ASP A 47 12.80 33.33 31.33
CA ASP A 47 13.95 33.07 30.48
C ASP A 47 13.72 32.62 29.02
N ASN A 48 14.10 33.54 28.14
CA ASN A 48 14.33 33.39 26.72
C ASN A 48 15.24 32.18 26.43
N VAL A 49 14.65 31.10 25.93
CA VAL A 49 15.36 30.04 25.21
C VAL A 49 14.76 29.99 23.81
N THR A 50 15.64 30.10 22.81
CA THR A 50 15.32 29.99 21.39
C THR A 50 14.67 28.64 21.09
N ASN A 51 13.38 28.67 20.74
CA ASN A 51 12.59 27.51 20.34
C ASN A 51 12.95 27.04 18.93
N ASP A 52 14.11 26.40 18.75
CA ASP A 52 14.46 25.69 17.51
C ASP A 52 14.69 24.17 17.70
N ASP A 53 14.75 23.69 18.95
CA ASP A 53 15.09 22.27 19.25
C ASP A 53 13.87 21.37 19.59
N MET A 54 12.64 21.88 19.55
CA MET A 54 11.42 21.09 19.88
C MET A 54 10.78 20.38 18.68
N ALA A 55 11.31 20.57 17.46
CA ALA A 55 10.80 19.90 16.26
C ALA A 55 11.21 18.42 16.17
N ASP A 56 12.25 17.98 16.90
CA ASP A 56 12.78 16.61 16.79
C ASP A 56 12.04 15.58 17.66
N VAL A 57 11.41 16.01 18.75
CA VAL A 57 10.72 15.09 19.69
C VAL A 57 9.42 14.54 19.10
N ASN A 58 8.73 15.33 18.28
CA ASN A 58 7.50 14.88 17.61
C ASN A 58 7.76 13.88 16.46
N ASN A 59 8.91 13.97 15.78
CA ASN A 59 9.26 13.03 14.70
C ASN A 59 9.56 11.61 15.20
N MET A 60 10.04 11.47 16.44
CA MET A 60 10.43 10.18 17.00
C MET A 60 9.21 9.35 17.44
N ALA A 61 8.20 10.00 18.02
CA ALA A 61 6.93 9.34 18.37
C ALA A 61 6.12 8.91 17.14
N ASP A 62 6.17 9.68 16.05
CA ASP A 62 5.48 9.36 14.80
C ASP A 62 6.13 8.18 14.05
N ALA A 63 7.46 8.03 14.15
CA ALA A 63 8.18 6.89 13.57
C ALA A 63 7.82 5.56 14.26
N ASP A 64 7.78 5.55 15.59
CA ASP A 64 7.37 4.39 16.39
C ASP A 64 5.91 4.00 16.12
N MET A 65 5.02 4.99 15.96
CA MET A 65 3.61 4.73 15.66
C MET A 65 3.43 4.10 14.28
N ARG A 66 4.20 4.53 13.27
CA ARG A 66 4.15 3.94 11.92
C ARG A 66 4.65 2.49 11.91
N SER A 67 5.76 2.20 12.58
CA SER A 67 6.30 0.83 12.70
C SER A 67 5.28 -0.13 13.34
N LEU A 68 4.55 0.37 14.36
CA LEU A 68 3.51 -0.41 15.03
C LEU A 68 2.31 -0.73 14.12
N TYR A 69 1.85 0.22 13.30
CA TYR A 69 0.78 -0.04 12.32
C TYR A 69 1.22 -1.05 11.25
N GLU A 70 2.45 -0.91 10.73
CA GLU A 70 3.03 -1.85 9.77
C GLU A 70 3.10 -3.27 10.36
N TYR A 71 3.46 -3.39 11.65
CA TYR A 71 3.48 -4.69 12.34
C TYR A 71 2.10 -5.33 12.43
N TYR A 72 1.08 -4.59 12.90
CA TYR A 72 -0.27 -5.14 13.04
C TYR A 72 -0.84 -5.62 11.72
N GLU A 73 -0.56 -4.88 10.65
CA GLU A 73 -0.99 -5.24 9.31
C GLU A 73 -0.33 -6.53 8.81
N LEU A 74 0.98 -6.69 9.06
CA LEU A 74 1.71 -7.93 8.76
C LEU A 74 1.18 -9.13 9.55
N VAL A 75 0.88 -8.94 10.84
CA VAL A 75 0.29 -9.98 11.69
C VAL A 75 -1.13 -10.35 11.22
N GLU A 76 -1.94 -9.37 10.81
CA GLU A 76 -3.27 -9.64 10.26
C GLU A 76 -3.17 -10.46 8.97
N MET A 77 -2.25 -10.11 8.07
CA MET A 77 -1.97 -10.91 6.86
C MET A 77 -1.47 -12.32 7.20
N TYR A 78 -0.64 -12.48 8.23
CA TYR A 78 -0.17 -13.79 8.69
C TYR A 78 -1.31 -14.66 9.25
N ARG A 79 -2.17 -14.09 10.11
CA ARG A 79 -3.28 -14.83 10.74
C ARG A 79 -4.41 -15.18 9.77
N GLY A 80 -4.61 -14.36 8.74
CA GLY A 80 -5.73 -14.49 7.80
C GLY A 80 -5.49 -15.39 6.59
N ASN A 81 -4.25 -15.75 6.29
CA ASN A 81 -3.89 -16.37 5.00
C ASN A 81 -3.02 -17.61 5.17
N ALA A 82 -3.08 -18.52 4.19
CA ALA A 82 -2.11 -19.62 4.12
C ALA A 82 -0.70 -19.07 3.87
N LYS A 83 0.34 -19.82 4.28
CA LYS A 83 1.74 -19.39 4.16
C LYS A 83 2.12 -18.85 2.77
N ASP A 84 1.81 -19.61 1.71
CA ASP A 84 2.19 -19.22 0.36
C ASP A 84 1.48 -17.94 -0.10
N GLU A 85 0.23 -17.75 0.32
CA GLU A 85 -0.56 -16.55 0.06
C GLU A 85 -0.05 -15.36 0.88
N CYS A 86 0.28 -15.57 2.16
CA CYS A 86 0.88 -14.55 3.03
C CYS A 86 2.22 -14.04 2.47
N VAL A 87 3.09 -14.95 2.03
CA VAL A 87 4.38 -14.58 1.39
C VAL A 87 4.14 -13.79 0.10
N GLN A 88 3.14 -14.15 -0.71
CA GLN A 88 2.77 -13.38 -1.91
C GLN A 88 2.22 -12.00 -1.56
N LEU A 89 1.42 -11.87 -0.50
CA LEU A 89 0.90 -10.59 -0.03
C LEU A 89 2.01 -9.68 0.48
N PHE A 90 2.96 -10.19 1.27
CA PHE A 90 4.15 -9.44 1.66
C PHE A 90 4.94 -8.97 0.45
N PHE A 91 5.10 -9.84 -0.54
CA PHE A 91 5.76 -9.49 -1.79
C PHE A 91 5.00 -8.39 -2.53
N HIS A 92 3.70 -8.53 -2.76
CA HIS A 92 2.95 -7.52 -3.53
C HIS A 92 2.89 -6.16 -2.84
N LYS A 93 2.87 -6.15 -1.50
CA LYS A 93 2.73 -4.95 -0.71
C LYS A 93 4.05 -4.23 -0.48
N TYR A 94 5.13 -4.98 -0.19
CA TYR A 94 6.42 -4.42 0.20
C TYR A 94 7.56 -4.71 -0.78
N ALA A 95 7.37 -5.53 -1.82
CA ALA A 95 8.42 -5.78 -2.85
C ALA A 95 8.46 -4.74 -3.97
N SER A 96 7.89 -3.54 -3.74
CA SER A 96 8.22 -2.39 -4.59
C SER A 96 9.73 -2.13 -4.59
N ASP A 97 10.41 -2.51 -3.49
CA ASP A 97 11.86 -2.52 -3.34
C ASP A 97 12.31 -3.70 -2.44
N GLU A 98 13.34 -4.45 -2.85
CA GLU A 98 13.98 -5.47 -2.00
C GLU A 98 14.48 -4.88 -0.68
N TYR A 99 14.84 -3.59 -0.70
CA TYR A 99 15.27 -2.83 0.45
C TYR A 99 14.19 -2.74 1.54
N ASP A 100 12.92 -2.55 1.18
CA ASP A 100 11.84 -2.43 2.16
C ASP A 100 11.59 -3.76 2.89
N LEU A 101 11.63 -4.87 2.15
CA LEU A 101 11.54 -6.20 2.74
C LEU A 101 12.74 -6.51 3.67
N ASP A 102 13.97 -6.16 3.28
CA ASP A 102 15.14 -6.39 4.15
C ASP A 102 15.15 -5.46 5.37
N ARG A 103 14.65 -4.22 5.24
CA ARG A 103 14.44 -3.29 6.36
C ARG A 103 13.49 -3.89 7.39
N LEU A 104 12.26 -4.23 6.98
CA LEU A 104 11.24 -4.80 7.87
C LEU A 104 11.74 -6.08 8.53
N ARG A 105 12.36 -6.96 7.73
CA ARG A 105 12.97 -8.19 8.22
C ARG A 105 14.02 -7.94 9.31
N CYS A 106 14.89 -6.95 9.15
CA CYS A 106 15.90 -6.63 10.17
C CYS A 106 15.27 -6.00 11.41
N GLU A 107 14.33 -5.08 11.23
CA GLU A 107 13.65 -4.36 12.31
C GLU A 107 12.87 -5.32 13.22
N TYR A 108 12.04 -6.19 12.65
CA TYR A 108 11.28 -7.16 13.45
C TYR A 108 12.15 -8.22 14.09
N PHE A 109 13.29 -8.57 13.50
CA PHE A 109 14.24 -9.46 14.14
C PHE A 109 14.90 -8.83 15.38
N GLU A 110 15.22 -7.54 15.32
CA GLU A 110 15.71 -6.81 16.51
C GLU A 110 14.62 -6.67 17.56
N GLN A 111 13.38 -6.35 17.18
CA GLN A 111 12.24 -6.32 18.11
C GLN A 111 12.03 -7.68 18.79
N LEU A 112 12.09 -8.79 18.04
CA LEU A 112 11.98 -10.14 18.59
C LEU A 112 13.06 -10.41 19.65
N LYS A 113 14.29 -9.94 19.43
CA LYS A 113 15.40 -10.07 20.39
C LYS A 113 15.20 -9.23 21.66
N GLU A 114 14.55 -8.08 21.54
CA GLU A 114 14.32 -7.16 22.65
C GLU A 114 13.12 -7.59 23.51
N VAL A 115 12.03 -7.99 22.86
CA VAL A 115 10.75 -8.29 23.50
C VAL A 115 10.73 -9.71 24.09
N ASP A 116 11.28 -10.71 23.41
CA ASP A 116 11.25 -12.10 23.90
C ASP A 116 12.44 -12.40 24.83
N HIS A 117 12.15 -12.53 26.12
CA HIS A 117 13.12 -12.91 27.14
C HIS A 117 13.65 -14.36 27.00
N GLU A 118 12.93 -15.22 26.28
CA GLU A 118 13.28 -16.62 26.03
C GLU A 118 14.00 -16.82 24.67
N PHE A 119 14.39 -15.74 23.99
CA PHE A 119 15.09 -15.81 22.71
C PHE A 119 16.34 -16.71 22.80
N PRO A 120 16.39 -17.84 22.06
CA PRO A 120 17.35 -18.92 22.32
C PRO A 120 18.72 -18.72 21.66
N PHE A 121 18.96 -17.56 21.03
CA PHE A 121 20.22 -17.23 20.37
C PHE A 121 20.94 -16.08 21.10
N ASP A 122 22.24 -15.92 20.83
CA ASP A 122 23.03 -14.81 21.39
C ASP A 122 22.44 -13.46 20.93
N ARG A 123 22.31 -12.48 21.82
CA ARG A 123 21.79 -11.14 21.49
C ARG A 123 22.61 -10.41 20.41
N ASN A 124 23.85 -10.83 20.18
CA ASN A 124 24.72 -10.25 19.14
C ASN A 124 24.57 -10.93 17.78
N VAL A 125 23.69 -11.93 17.64
CA VAL A 125 23.44 -12.52 16.33
C VAL A 125 22.75 -11.54 15.41
N ASN A 126 23.11 -11.60 14.14
CA ASN A 126 22.52 -10.82 13.06
C ASN A 126 21.96 -11.76 11.99
N LEU A 127 20.98 -11.29 11.23
CA LEU A 127 20.49 -12.01 10.06
C LEU A 127 21.56 -12.07 8.96
N LYS A 128 21.60 -13.18 8.23
CA LYS A 128 22.39 -13.30 7.00
C LYS A 128 21.83 -12.34 5.95
N ARG A 129 22.70 -11.56 5.32
CA ARG A 129 22.35 -10.81 4.11
C ARG A 129 22.02 -11.78 2.97
N ARG A 130 20.89 -11.56 2.30
CA ARG A 130 20.46 -12.34 1.15
C ARG A 130 20.89 -11.60 -0.12
N MET A 131 22.06 -11.96 -0.66
CA MET A 131 22.57 -11.35 -1.91
C MET A 131 22.23 -12.19 -3.15
N PHE A 132 22.07 -13.51 -2.97
CA PHE A 132 21.81 -14.47 -4.04
C PHE A 132 21.04 -15.67 -3.48
N THR A 133 20.20 -16.29 -4.31
CA THR A 133 19.60 -17.60 -4.03
C THR A 133 20.27 -18.65 -4.91
N ARG A 134 20.36 -19.89 -4.43
CA ARG A 134 20.87 -21.03 -5.22
C ARG A 134 19.75 -21.79 -5.94
N SER A 135 18.51 -21.59 -5.51
CA SER A 135 17.29 -22.24 -5.99
C SER A 135 16.69 -21.59 -7.23
N GLY A 136 17.18 -20.41 -7.63
CA GLY A 136 16.57 -19.61 -8.70
C GLY A 136 15.37 -18.78 -8.23
N GLU A 137 15.03 -18.81 -6.94
CA GLU A 137 14.03 -17.91 -6.35
C GLU A 137 14.55 -16.46 -6.33
N SER A 138 13.67 -15.47 -6.43
CA SER A 138 14.10 -14.08 -6.29
C SER A 138 14.57 -13.78 -4.87
N VAL A 139 15.48 -12.81 -4.70
CA VAL A 139 15.93 -12.37 -3.37
C VAL A 139 14.73 -11.81 -2.59
N ALA A 140 13.88 -11.00 -3.23
CA ALA A 140 12.62 -10.53 -2.66
C ALA A 140 11.72 -11.67 -2.12
N THR A 141 11.50 -12.74 -2.88
CA THR A 141 10.71 -13.90 -2.41
C THR A 141 11.33 -14.52 -1.16
N ARG A 142 12.67 -14.62 -1.13
CA ARG A 142 13.36 -15.17 0.03
C ARG A 142 13.29 -14.25 1.25
N LEU A 143 13.34 -12.94 1.05
CA LEU A 143 13.17 -11.95 2.12
C LEU A 143 11.74 -12.00 2.68
N ALA A 144 10.72 -12.13 1.83
CA ALA A 144 9.33 -12.29 2.27
C ALA A 144 9.11 -13.60 3.06
N GLN A 145 9.73 -14.71 2.65
CA GLN A 145 9.73 -15.96 3.42
C GLN A 145 10.43 -15.79 4.78
N ASP A 146 11.61 -15.16 4.80
CA ASP A 146 12.34 -14.88 6.03
C ASP A 146 11.49 -14.00 6.98
N LEU A 147 10.80 -12.98 6.46
CA LEU A 147 9.89 -12.12 7.23
C LEU A 147 8.70 -12.91 7.81
N TYR A 148 8.08 -13.80 7.04
CA TYR A 148 7.04 -14.70 7.51
C TYR A 148 7.50 -15.52 8.72
N TYR A 149 8.70 -16.10 8.68
CA TYR A 149 9.21 -16.90 9.79
C TYR A 149 9.52 -16.09 11.04
N ILE A 150 9.93 -14.82 10.88
CA ILE A 150 10.14 -13.92 12.03
C ILE A 150 8.80 -13.67 12.71
N ILE A 151 7.75 -13.33 11.96
CA ILE A 151 6.40 -13.11 12.50
C ILE A 151 5.85 -14.40 13.14
N GLU A 152 6.01 -15.55 12.48
CA GLU A 152 5.59 -16.85 13.02
C GLU A 152 6.19 -17.09 14.40
N VAL A 153 7.48 -16.79 14.59
CA VAL A 153 8.16 -16.95 15.88
C VAL A 153 7.70 -15.91 16.90
N THR A 154 7.52 -14.64 16.50
CA THR A 154 6.97 -13.60 17.38
C THR A 154 5.57 -13.97 17.89
N GLU A 155 4.78 -14.67 17.09
CA GLU A 155 3.44 -15.17 17.42
C GLU A 155 3.47 -16.53 18.18
N GLY A 156 4.63 -16.93 18.72
CA GLY A 156 4.78 -18.14 19.54
C GLY A 156 5.17 -19.40 18.77
N GLY A 157 5.63 -19.25 17.53
CA GLY A 157 6.15 -20.34 16.70
C GLY A 157 7.52 -20.86 17.13
N ASN A 158 8.04 -21.85 16.40
CA ASN A 158 9.28 -22.54 16.78
C ASN A 158 10.53 -21.86 16.24
N TYR A 159 11.43 -21.44 17.12
CA TYR A 159 12.72 -20.81 16.82
C TYR A 159 13.65 -21.56 15.86
N SER A 160 13.47 -22.87 15.67
CA SER A 160 14.31 -23.67 14.76
C SER A 160 14.28 -23.17 13.31
N VAL A 161 13.19 -22.51 12.88
CA VAL A 161 13.07 -21.93 11.53
C VAL A 161 14.07 -20.79 11.28
N LEU A 162 14.51 -20.09 12.33
CA LEU A 162 15.44 -18.96 12.23
C LEU A 162 16.91 -19.40 12.12
N LYS A 163 17.22 -20.66 12.43
CA LYS A 163 18.61 -21.15 12.51
C LYS A 163 19.38 -20.97 11.21
N ASP A 164 18.71 -21.15 10.07
CA ASP A 164 19.32 -20.99 8.75
C ASP A 164 19.42 -19.53 8.32
N MET A 165 18.62 -18.64 8.92
CA MET A 165 18.61 -17.21 8.67
C MET A 165 19.70 -16.48 9.44
N ILE A 166 20.08 -16.98 10.61
CA ILE A 166 21.06 -16.33 11.48
C ILE A 166 22.49 -16.53 10.96
N SER A 167 23.26 -15.44 10.95
CA SER A 167 24.68 -15.47 10.67
C SER A 167 25.41 -16.00 11.90
N THR A 168 25.85 -17.25 11.83
CA THR A 168 26.83 -17.79 12.79
C THR A 168 28.21 -17.21 12.45
N GLY A 169 28.35 -15.89 12.57
CA GLY A 169 29.64 -15.24 12.52
C GLY A 169 30.44 -15.79 13.68
N LYS A 170 31.35 -16.74 13.43
CA LYS A 170 32.49 -16.96 14.33
C LYS A 170 33.14 -15.60 14.43
N SER A 171 32.95 -14.90 15.55
CA SER A 171 33.61 -13.64 15.83
C SER A 171 35.09 -13.87 15.55
N ARG A 172 35.59 -13.34 14.43
CA ARG A 172 37.00 -13.44 14.07
C ARG A 172 37.67 -12.64 15.17
N LYS A 173 38.27 -13.34 16.14
CA LYS A 173 39.09 -12.71 17.16
C LYS A 173 39.99 -11.71 16.43
N PRO A 174 40.01 -10.42 16.81
CA PRO A 174 40.95 -9.50 16.22
C PRO A 174 42.33 -10.12 16.40
N SER A 175 43.00 -10.42 15.29
CA SER A 175 44.33 -11.01 15.33
C SER A 175 45.22 -9.93 15.93
N VAL A 176 45.45 -10.02 17.24
CA VAL A 176 46.47 -9.25 17.92
C VAL A 176 47.76 -9.57 17.18
N LEU A 177 48.25 -8.60 16.42
CA LEU A 177 49.58 -8.59 15.84
C LEU A 177 50.53 -8.48 17.03
N THR A 178 50.84 -9.63 17.64
CA THR A 178 51.87 -9.73 18.66
C THR A 178 53.21 -9.51 17.95
N GLN A 179 53.64 -8.25 17.90
CA GLN A 179 55.03 -7.89 17.60
C GLN A 179 55.88 -8.37 18.79
N GLN A 180 56.17 -9.66 18.81
CA GLN A 180 57.14 -10.26 19.71
C GLN A 180 58.53 -10.01 19.12
N TYR A 181 59.03 -8.79 19.27
CA TYR A 181 60.46 -8.52 19.16
C TYR A 181 61.12 -8.97 20.45
N GLN A 182 61.68 -10.18 20.45
CA GLN A 182 62.87 -10.50 21.24
C GLN A 182 63.51 -11.77 20.70
N SER A 183 64.74 -11.62 20.21
CA SER A 183 65.77 -12.66 20.29
C SER A 183 67.12 -12.01 20.03
N GLU A 184 67.77 -11.60 21.11
CA GLU A 184 69.22 -11.62 21.18
C GLU A 184 69.68 -13.06 20.96
N SER A 185 70.33 -13.35 19.83
CA SER A 185 71.27 -14.46 19.76
C SER A 185 72.38 -14.13 18.77
N SER A 186 73.59 -14.11 19.29
CA SER A 186 74.84 -13.94 18.55
C SER A 186 75.15 -15.22 17.78
N GLY A 187 74.76 -15.24 16.51
CA GLY A 187 75.14 -16.30 15.57
C GLY A 187 75.21 -15.71 14.17
N LYS A 188 76.37 -15.86 13.50
CA LYS A 188 76.69 -15.30 12.18
C LYS A 188 75.54 -15.55 11.18
N HIS A 189 74.68 -14.56 11.00
CA HIS A 189 73.55 -14.62 10.08
C HIS A 189 73.99 -14.03 8.74
N VAL A 190 73.95 -14.85 7.69
CA VAL A 190 73.99 -14.33 6.31
C VAL A 190 72.79 -13.40 6.14
N PRO A 191 72.96 -12.15 5.68
CA PRO A 191 71.85 -11.21 5.55
C PRO A 191 70.96 -11.71 4.41
N VAL A 192 69.84 -12.34 4.78
CA VAL A 192 68.74 -12.59 3.87
C VAL A 192 68.19 -11.21 3.50
N LYS A 193 68.46 -10.75 2.28
CA LYS A 193 67.87 -9.51 1.74
C LYS A 193 66.35 -9.66 1.79
N CYS A 194 65.69 -8.95 2.70
CA CYS A 194 64.24 -8.99 2.79
C CYS A 194 63.62 -8.40 1.51
N GLN A 195 62.72 -9.13 0.87
CA GLN A 195 62.00 -8.71 -0.34
C GLN A 195 60.88 -7.70 -0.05
N CYS A 196 60.80 -7.22 1.20
CA CYS A 196 59.71 -6.38 1.69
C CYS A 196 59.52 -5.10 0.86
N ALA A 197 60.58 -4.53 0.29
CA ALA A 197 60.48 -3.34 -0.56
C ALA A 197 59.66 -3.60 -1.85
N ASN A 198 59.83 -4.76 -2.47
CA ASN A 198 59.10 -5.12 -3.68
C ASN A 198 57.64 -5.47 -3.36
N GLU A 199 57.41 -6.16 -2.24
CA GLU A 199 56.05 -6.48 -1.77
C GLU A 199 55.27 -5.22 -1.38
N VAL A 200 55.92 -4.25 -0.72
CA VAL A 200 55.31 -2.96 -0.38
C VAL A 200 55.00 -2.15 -1.64
N ALA A 201 55.87 -2.16 -2.65
CA ALA A 201 55.58 -1.51 -3.93
C ALA A 201 54.36 -2.14 -4.63
N LEU A 202 54.31 -3.47 -4.71
CA LEU A 202 53.19 -4.20 -5.30
C LEU A 202 51.87 -3.93 -4.54
N LEU A 203 51.92 -3.90 -3.21
CA LEU A 203 50.77 -3.59 -2.37
C LEU A 203 50.28 -2.16 -2.62
N LYS A 204 51.20 -1.19 -2.71
CA LYS A 204 50.87 0.20 -3.03
C LYS A 204 50.17 0.32 -4.39
N ASP A 205 50.68 -0.37 -5.42
CA ASP A 205 50.08 -0.35 -6.75
C ASP A 205 48.69 -1.02 -6.76
N THR A 206 48.53 -2.11 -6.01
CA THR A 206 47.24 -2.79 -5.84
C THR A 206 46.21 -1.88 -5.14
N VAL A 207 46.62 -1.19 -4.07
CA VAL A 207 45.78 -0.23 -3.35
C VAL A 207 45.40 0.93 -4.26
N ASN A 208 46.33 1.49 -5.03
CA ASN A 208 46.05 2.56 -5.98
C ASN A 208 45.05 2.11 -7.06
N SER A 209 45.21 0.89 -7.60
CA SER A 209 44.29 0.31 -8.58
C SER A 209 42.89 0.10 -7.99
N LEU A 210 42.80 -0.36 -6.74
CA LEU A 210 41.53 -0.54 -6.04
C LEU A 210 40.85 0.81 -5.78
N GLN A 211 41.60 1.83 -5.37
CA GLN A 211 41.09 3.19 -5.19
C GLN A 211 40.52 3.76 -6.49
N ALA A 212 41.23 3.59 -7.61
CA ALA A 212 40.73 4.00 -8.93
C ALA A 212 39.44 3.28 -9.32
N SER A 213 39.39 1.96 -9.10
CA SER A 213 38.19 1.15 -9.39
C SER A 213 37.00 1.56 -8.53
N MET A 214 37.23 1.89 -7.26
CA MET A 214 36.19 2.36 -6.34
C MET A 214 35.64 3.73 -6.73
N LEU A 215 36.49 4.63 -7.24
CA LEU A 215 36.04 5.91 -7.78
C LEU A 215 35.16 5.74 -9.02
N LEU A 216 35.56 4.86 -9.96
CA LEU A 216 34.75 4.55 -11.13
C LEU A 216 33.41 3.92 -10.75
N LEU A 217 33.40 3.00 -9.76
CA LEU A 217 32.18 2.42 -9.24
C LEU A 217 31.26 3.49 -8.63
N LYS A 218 31.80 4.41 -7.83
CA LYS A 218 31.04 5.51 -7.24
C LYS A 218 30.42 6.41 -8.32
N GLN A 219 31.18 6.74 -9.37
CA GLN A 219 30.66 7.50 -10.51
C GLN A 219 29.56 6.75 -11.25
N SER A 220 29.71 5.43 -11.45
CA SER A 220 28.68 4.59 -12.08
C SER A 220 27.40 4.51 -11.26
N ILE A 221 27.51 4.41 -9.92
CA ILE A 221 26.34 4.39 -9.02
C ILE A 221 25.58 5.71 -9.14
N LEU A 222 26.27 6.85 -9.05
CA LEU A 222 25.66 8.17 -9.17
C LEU A 222 24.98 8.38 -10.54
N ALA A 223 25.61 7.91 -11.63
CA ALA A 223 25.00 7.97 -12.96
C ALA A 223 23.70 7.15 -13.04
N ASN A 224 23.69 5.95 -12.45
CA ASN A 224 22.50 5.11 -12.39
C ASN A 224 21.40 5.71 -11.50
N GLU A 225 21.75 6.32 -10.37
CA GLU A 225 20.78 7.00 -9.50
C GLU A 225 20.12 8.19 -10.20
N ASN A 226 20.89 8.97 -10.96
CA ASN A 226 20.35 10.07 -11.78
C ASN A 226 19.39 9.55 -12.85
N LEU A 227 19.77 8.48 -13.57
CA LEU A 227 18.90 7.85 -14.57
C LEU A 227 17.60 7.33 -13.94
N ARG A 228 17.70 6.64 -12.81
CA ARG A 228 16.52 6.13 -12.07
C ARG A 228 15.60 7.27 -11.65
N THR A 229 16.17 8.37 -11.13
CA THR A 229 15.39 9.56 -10.73
C THR A 229 14.67 10.19 -11.91
N GLN A 230 15.34 10.28 -13.07
CA GLN A 230 14.74 10.77 -14.30
C GLN A 230 13.59 9.86 -14.77
N GLN A 231 13.77 8.54 -14.74
CA GLN A 231 12.73 7.57 -15.08
C GLN A 231 11.51 7.69 -14.15
N ILE A 232 11.74 7.81 -12.83
CA ILE A 232 10.66 8.01 -11.86
C ILE A 232 9.90 9.31 -12.16
N SER A 233 10.61 10.40 -12.44
CA SER A 233 9.98 11.68 -12.80
C SER A 233 9.12 11.58 -14.07
N GLN A 234 9.61 10.87 -15.10
CA GLN A 234 8.84 10.61 -16.32
C GLN A 234 7.59 9.77 -16.05
N LEU A 235 7.72 8.70 -15.27
CA LEU A 235 6.57 7.86 -14.89
C LEU A 235 5.52 8.63 -14.09
N MET A 236 5.94 9.49 -13.16
CA MET A 236 5.02 10.38 -12.44
C MET A 236 4.27 11.31 -13.38
N SER A 237 4.95 11.91 -14.36
CA SER A 237 4.32 12.78 -15.37
C SER A 237 3.31 12.02 -16.23
N ILE A 238 3.65 10.80 -16.67
CA ILE A 238 2.73 9.94 -17.45
C ILE A 238 1.51 9.56 -16.61
N ASN A 239 1.71 9.18 -15.34
CA ASN A 239 0.61 8.83 -14.44
C ASN A 239 -0.34 10.01 -14.19
N LEU A 240 0.18 11.24 -14.08
CA LEU A 240 -0.64 12.44 -13.96
C LEU A 240 -1.46 12.69 -15.22
N ALA A 241 -0.88 12.50 -16.41
CA ALA A 241 -1.59 12.63 -17.68
C ALA A 241 -2.72 11.58 -17.81
N ILE A 242 -2.42 10.30 -17.54
CA ILE A 242 -3.42 9.22 -17.56
C ILE A 242 -4.57 9.52 -16.58
N LYS A 243 -4.24 10.02 -15.38
CA LYS A 243 -5.26 10.39 -14.39
C LYS A 243 -6.17 11.52 -14.91
N ALA A 244 -5.61 12.52 -15.58
CA ALA A 244 -6.38 13.60 -16.19
C ALA A 244 -7.31 13.06 -17.29
N ASP A 245 -6.80 12.20 -18.19
CA ASP A 245 -7.57 11.59 -19.27
C ASP A 245 -8.74 10.74 -18.74
N ILE A 246 -8.52 9.97 -17.66
CA ILE A 246 -9.57 9.17 -17.03
C ILE A 246 -10.68 10.06 -16.46
N LEU A 247 -10.31 11.17 -15.80
CA LEU A 247 -11.29 12.10 -15.23
C LEU A 247 -12.10 12.81 -16.33
N GLU A 248 -11.45 13.21 -17.42
CA GLU A 248 -12.13 13.80 -18.58
C GLU A 248 -13.08 12.80 -19.24
N CYS A 249 -12.61 11.57 -19.46
CA CYS A 249 -13.43 10.48 -20.00
C CYS A 249 -14.66 10.20 -19.11
N SER A 250 -14.48 10.13 -17.79
CA SER A 250 -15.58 9.93 -16.85
C SER A 250 -16.59 11.07 -16.90
N SER A 251 -16.13 12.32 -17.00
CA SER A 251 -17.01 13.49 -17.16
C SER A 251 -17.83 13.41 -18.45
N ASN A 252 -17.19 13.05 -19.56
CA ASN A 252 -17.83 12.90 -20.86
C ASN A 252 -18.89 11.79 -20.84
N VAL A 253 -18.58 10.62 -20.27
CA VAL A 253 -19.54 9.51 -20.11
C VAL A 253 -20.75 9.93 -19.27
N ASN A 254 -20.53 10.66 -18.18
CA ASN A 254 -21.62 11.16 -17.33
C ASN A 254 -22.52 12.16 -18.08
N SER A 255 -21.93 13.05 -18.88
CA SER A 255 -22.65 14.02 -19.72
C SER A 255 -23.49 13.33 -20.80
N VAL A 256 -22.91 12.36 -21.51
CA VAL A 256 -23.62 11.56 -22.53
C VAL A 256 -24.74 10.75 -21.90
N THR A 257 -24.50 10.13 -20.74
CA THR A 257 -25.51 9.36 -20.02
C THR A 257 -26.68 10.26 -19.60
N SER A 258 -26.39 11.43 -19.02
CA SER A 258 -27.42 12.39 -18.59
C SER A 258 -28.25 12.93 -19.76
N SER A 259 -27.60 13.32 -20.86
CA SER A 259 -28.29 13.78 -22.07
C SER A 259 -29.14 12.69 -22.73
N THR A 260 -28.67 11.45 -22.71
CA THR A 260 -29.42 10.28 -23.21
C THR A 260 -30.65 10.01 -22.33
N LEU A 261 -30.49 9.99 -21.01
CA LEU A 261 -31.60 9.81 -20.06
C LEU A 261 -32.66 10.90 -20.23
N GLN A 262 -32.25 12.14 -20.40
CA GLN A 262 -33.17 13.25 -20.63
C GLN A 262 -33.91 13.12 -21.97
N SER A 263 -33.22 12.70 -23.03
CA SER A 263 -33.83 12.43 -24.33
C SER A 263 -34.86 11.31 -24.27
N LEU A 264 -34.55 10.22 -23.55
CA LEU A 264 -35.48 9.12 -23.32
C LEU A 264 -36.71 9.55 -22.50
N SER A 265 -36.51 10.38 -21.48
CA SER A 265 -37.62 10.96 -20.71
C SER A 265 -38.55 11.78 -21.60
N ASN A 266 -38.00 12.63 -22.47
CA ASN A 266 -38.77 13.43 -23.42
C ASN A 266 -39.57 12.55 -24.40
N ILE A 267 -38.95 11.50 -24.94
CA ILE A 267 -39.63 10.54 -25.84
C ILE A 267 -40.76 9.83 -25.10
N SER A 268 -40.52 9.38 -23.87
CA SER A 268 -41.52 8.71 -23.03
C SER A 268 -42.73 9.61 -22.77
N MET A 269 -42.49 10.86 -22.36
CA MET A 269 -43.56 11.84 -22.15
C MET A 269 -44.37 12.09 -23.44
N GLN A 270 -43.69 12.22 -24.58
CA GLN A 270 -44.37 12.42 -25.87
C GLN A 270 -45.21 11.20 -26.28
N ALA A 271 -44.69 9.99 -26.07
CA ALA A 271 -45.41 8.76 -26.35
C ALA A 271 -46.67 8.65 -25.46
N MET A 272 -46.55 8.90 -24.16
CA MET A 272 -47.68 8.90 -23.24
C MET A 272 -48.75 9.93 -23.64
N SER A 273 -48.34 11.15 -23.99
CA SER A 273 -49.28 12.19 -24.47
C SER A 273 -50.06 11.73 -25.71
N ARG A 274 -49.39 11.04 -26.65
CA ARG A 274 -50.06 10.52 -27.87
C ARG A 274 -51.00 9.36 -27.57
N VAL A 275 -50.64 8.48 -26.63
CA VAL A 275 -51.51 7.40 -26.18
C VAL A 275 -52.79 7.98 -25.56
N THR A 276 -52.65 8.97 -24.67
CA THR A 276 -53.82 9.65 -24.07
C THR A 276 -54.69 10.33 -25.12
N GLU A 277 -54.10 10.99 -26.12
CA GLU A 277 -54.85 11.57 -27.24
C GLU A 277 -55.63 10.50 -28.03
N CYS A 278 -55.00 9.36 -28.35
CA CYS A 278 -55.67 8.25 -29.01
C CYS A 278 -56.81 7.65 -28.17
N GLU A 279 -56.60 7.45 -26.86
CA GLU A 279 -57.63 6.97 -25.94
C GLU A 279 -58.83 7.93 -25.89
N ASP A 280 -58.58 9.23 -25.87
CA ASP A 280 -59.63 10.24 -25.91
C ASP A 280 -60.40 10.21 -27.24
N ILE A 281 -59.72 10.05 -28.38
CA ILE A 281 -60.39 9.89 -29.69
C ILE A 281 -61.29 8.65 -29.71
N ILE A 282 -60.80 7.52 -29.21
CA ILE A 282 -61.57 6.26 -29.14
C ILE A 282 -62.81 6.48 -28.28
N ARG A 283 -62.66 7.07 -27.09
CA ARG A 283 -63.79 7.36 -26.18
C ARG A 283 -64.84 8.24 -26.84
N HIS A 284 -64.44 9.27 -27.60
CA HIS A 284 -65.38 10.11 -28.35
C HIS A 284 -66.12 9.34 -29.45
N MET A 285 -65.44 8.42 -30.15
CA MET A 285 -66.07 7.57 -31.16
C MET A 285 -67.09 6.61 -30.54
N GLU A 286 -66.76 5.99 -29.40
CA GLU A 286 -67.67 5.10 -28.67
C GLU A 286 -68.97 5.83 -28.31
N VAL A 287 -68.85 7.02 -27.70
CA VAL A 287 -70.00 7.88 -27.35
C VAL A 287 -70.80 8.29 -28.59
N TYR A 288 -70.14 8.61 -29.70
CA TYR A 288 -70.82 8.94 -30.95
C TYR A 288 -71.63 7.76 -31.51
N LEU A 289 -71.06 6.56 -31.51
CA LEU A 289 -71.70 5.34 -31.99
C LEU A 289 -72.90 4.95 -31.13
N GLU A 290 -72.79 5.10 -29.81
CA GLU A 290 -73.87 4.89 -28.85
C GLU A 290 -75.03 5.87 -29.12
N ASN A 291 -74.74 7.17 -29.23
CA ASN A 291 -75.74 8.20 -29.48
C ASN A 291 -76.48 8.05 -30.81
N ARG A 292 -75.86 7.48 -31.85
CA ARG A 292 -76.51 7.25 -33.14
C ARG A 292 -77.30 5.94 -33.23
N ASN A 293 -77.35 5.15 -32.16
CA ASN A 293 -78.01 3.84 -32.13
C ASN A 293 -77.47 2.84 -33.18
N ILE A 294 -76.27 3.08 -33.70
CA ILE A 294 -75.65 2.25 -34.75
C ILE A 294 -75.13 0.93 -34.14
N MET A 295 -74.84 0.92 -32.84
CA MET A 295 -74.44 -0.28 -32.07
C MET A 295 -75.49 -0.72 -31.06
N SER A 296 -76.79 -0.58 -31.35
CA SER A 296 -77.76 -1.42 -30.62
C SER A 296 -77.49 -2.87 -31.03
N PRO A 297 -77.08 -3.76 -30.11
CA PRO A 297 -76.99 -5.18 -30.43
C PRO A 297 -78.37 -5.62 -30.95
N PRO A 298 -78.46 -6.45 -32.00
CA PRO A 298 -79.74 -7.06 -32.34
C PRO A 298 -80.23 -7.74 -31.07
N SER A 299 -81.40 -7.33 -30.61
CA SER A 299 -82.09 -7.92 -29.47
C SER A 299 -82.14 -9.43 -29.68
N SER A 300 -81.22 -10.17 -29.05
CA SER A 300 -81.20 -11.61 -29.16
C SER A 300 -82.39 -12.13 -28.38
N ASN A 301 -83.43 -12.48 -29.12
CA ASN A 301 -84.40 -13.46 -28.66
C ASN A 301 -83.62 -14.67 -28.12
N HIS A 302 -83.85 -14.95 -26.84
CA HIS A 302 -83.87 -16.30 -26.28
C HIS A 302 -82.64 -17.18 -26.57
N VAL A 303 -81.61 -17.07 -25.73
CA VAL A 303 -80.70 -18.19 -25.49
C VAL A 303 -81.35 -19.07 -24.41
N PRO A 304 -81.70 -20.33 -24.68
CA PRO A 304 -82.22 -21.23 -23.66
C PRO A 304 -81.09 -21.69 -22.73
N ASP A 305 -81.41 -21.73 -21.45
CA ASP A 305 -80.63 -22.38 -20.38
C ASP A 305 -80.15 -23.77 -20.85
N LEU A 306 -78.83 -23.93 -20.98
CA LEU A 306 -78.21 -25.25 -20.84
C LEU A 306 -77.72 -25.37 -19.40
N GLN A 307 -78.62 -25.87 -18.56
CA GLN A 307 -78.27 -26.55 -17.32
C GLN A 307 -77.49 -27.82 -17.64
N ASP A 308 -76.56 -28.14 -16.73
CA ASP A 308 -75.98 -29.47 -16.47
C ASP A 308 -75.23 -30.17 -17.61
N LEU A 309 -73.92 -30.40 -17.39
CA LEU A 309 -73.42 -31.74 -17.06
C LEU A 309 -71.89 -31.75 -16.84
N THR A 310 -71.49 -32.43 -15.76
CA THR A 310 -70.18 -33.08 -15.47
C THR A 310 -68.99 -32.16 -15.14
N SER A 311 -68.48 -32.02 -13.90
CA SER A 311 -67.95 -32.97 -12.88
C SER A 311 -66.42 -32.75 -12.74
N PRO A 312 -65.86 -32.76 -11.51
CA PRO A 312 -64.45 -32.48 -11.28
C PRO A 312 -63.61 -33.76 -11.39
N SER A 313 -62.46 -33.69 -12.07
CA SER A 313 -61.40 -34.69 -11.97
C SER A 313 -60.20 -34.07 -11.27
N GLN A 314 -59.92 -34.60 -10.07
CA GLN A 314 -58.62 -34.47 -9.42
C GLN A 314 -57.55 -35.23 -10.20
N GLY A 315 -56.33 -34.69 -10.17
CA GLY A 315 -55.10 -35.25 -10.74
C GLY A 315 -53.97 -34.25 -10.52
#